data_AF-A0A9W9QLK2-F1
#
_entry.id   AF-A0A9W9QLK2-F1
#
_cell.length_a   1.000
_cell.length_b   1.000
_cell.length_c   1.000
_cell.angle_alpha   90.00
_cell.angle_beta   90.00
_cell.angle_gamma   90.00
#
_symmetry.space_group_name_H-M   'P 1'
#
loop_
_entity.id
_entity.type
_entity.pdbx_description
1 polymer ?
#
loop_
_entity_poly.entity_id
_entity_poly.type
_entity_poly.pdbx_seq_one_letter_code
_entity_poly.pdbx_strand_id
1 'polypeptide(L)'
;MASFNLPDYQTLYLQAEERRRQAEEREKQEAEGRRQAEQREKQAEEREKREAEGRRQAEERERQAEERERQAEERTRQTTFTELIQHCHVLLSRSLRVDSPSRSTTGKIPLPKGKYCPTRLEHWTDCPKQLSEVYESVCRYLCPERGPEPRLFSSIAEIEGLGRRFARSPLSSEQELEAYERFGVEEHVHDIIAELCKLPAAREDFRLGDGIQFSNHKNSLNENEPTEAEANELPRTSQPRPDQFCINRVDGNSTTILTTVEYKPPHKLPSATTRMGLRPMDLWKDMVRANKTSTDQEKR
;
A
#
# COMPACT_ATOMS: atom_id res chain seq x y z
N MET A 1 -98.54 37.21 -65.23
CA MET A 1 -97.12 36.81 -65.34
C MET A 1 -96.67 36.25 -64.01
N ALA A 2 -96.58 34.93 -63.89
CA ALA A 2 -95.90 34.24 -62.79
C ALA A 2 -95.52 32.85 -63.30
N SER A 3 -94.30 32.69 -63.83
CA SER A 3 -93.79 31.39 -64.24
C SER A 3 -93.34 30.62 -63.01
N PHE A 4 -94.07 29.57 -62.65
CA PHE A 4 -93.61 28.58 -61.68
C PHE A 4 -92.49 27.74 -62.33
N ASN A 5 -91.23 28.06 -62.04
CA ASN A 5 -90.10 27.18 -62.32
C ASN A 5 -90.17 25.99 -61.36
N LEU A 6 -90.61 24.83 -61.83
CA LEU A 6 -90.48 23.57 -61.08
C LEU A 6 -88.99 23.21 -60.95
N PRO A 7 -88.50 22.80 -59.78
CA PRO A 7 -87.12 22.38 -59.61
C PRO A 7 -86.83 21.11 -60.41
N ASP A 8 -85.72 21.09 -61.17
CA ASP A 8 -85.23 19.91 -61.86
C ASP A 8 -84.62 18.92 -60.85
N TYR A 9 -85.44 17.98 -60.37
CA TYR A 9 -85.09 17.00 -59.35
C TYR A 9 -83.93 16.08 -59.76
N GLN A 10 -83.70 15.85 -61.05
CA GLN A 10 -82.60 15.00 -61.53
C GLN A 10 -81.25 15.68 -61.36
N THR A 11 -81.18 16.99 -61.67
CA THR A 11 -79.98 17.81 -61.48
C THR A 11 -79.68 18.05 -60.00
N LEU A 12 -80.73 18.20 -59.15
CA LEU A 12 -80.57 18.29 -57.70
C LEU A 12 -80.05 16.99 -57.07
N TYR A 13 -80.50 15.81 -57.55
CA TYR A 13 -80.03 14.52 -57.07
C TYR A 13 -78.56 14.27 -57.43
N LEU A 14 -78.16 14.58 -58.67
CA LEU A 14 -76.77 14.48 -59.11
C LEU A 14 -75.85 15.43 -58.32
N GLN A 15 -76.27 16.68 -58.09
CA GLN A 15 -75.51 17.59 -57.21
C GLN A 15 -75.41 17.10 -55.77
N ALA A 16 -76.46 16.48 -55.22
CA ALA A 16 -76.43 15.93 -53.87
C ALA A 16 -75.50 14.72 -53.76
N GLU A 17 -75.47 13.85 -54.78
CA GLU A 17 -74.58 12.69 -54.85
C GLU A 17 -73.11 13.12 -55.00
N GLU A 18 -72.85 14.14 -55.83
CA GLU A 18 -71.52 14.71 -56.03
C GLU A 18 -71.00 15.40 -54.75
N ARG A 19 -71.87 16.13 -54.03
CA ARG A 19 -71.54 16.67 -52.70
C ARG A 19 -71.27 15.57 -51.68
N ARG A 20 -72.01 14.45 -51.73
CA ARG A 20 -71.75 13.29 -50.86
C ARG A 20 -70.40 12.66 -51.15
N ARG A 21 -70.06 12.46 -52.43
CA ARG A 21 -68.72 11.98 -52.83
C ARG A 21 -67.61 12.92 -52.38
N GLN A 22 -67.77 14.22 -52.61
CA GLN A 22 -66.79 15.21 -52.16
C GLN A 22 -66.67 15.27 -50.64
N ALA A 23 -67.78 15.10 -49.90
CA ALA A 23 -67.76 15.02 -48.44
C ALA A 23 -67.05 13.75 -47.94
N GLU A 24 -67.36 12.58 -48.50
CA GLU A 24 -66.67 11.31 -48.18
C GLU A 24 -65.17 11.36 -48.51
N GLU A 25 -64.79 12.02 -49.60
CA GLU A 25 -63.39 12.18 -50.01
C GLU A 25 -62.63 13.14 -49.10
N ARG A 26 -63.26 14.24 -48.66
CA ARG A 26 -62.73 15.13 -47.61
C ARG A 26 -62.58 14.41 -46.28
N GLU A 27 -63.58 13.62 -45.88
CA GLU A 27 -63.56 12.87 -44.63
C GLU A 27 -62.45 11.81 -44.62
N LYS A 28 -62.20 11.15 -45.76
CA LYS A 28 -61.04 10.26 -45.95
C LYS A 28 -59.72 11.00 -45.86
N GLN A 29 -59.58 12.17 -46.51
CA GLN A 29 -58.37 12.98 -46.44
C GLN A 29 -58.09 13.49 -45.02
N GLU A 30 -59.12 13.92 -44.29
CA GLU A 30 -58.97 14.33 -42.89
C GLU A 30 -58.59 13.14 -42.00
N ALA A 31 -59.21 11.99 -42.18
CA ALA A 31 -58.88 10.78 -41.42
C ALA A 31 -57.44 10.31 -41.68
N GLU A 32 -56.97 10.39 -42.93
CA GLU A 32 -55.59 10.08 -43.29
C GLU A 32 -54.60 11.11 -42.71
N GLY A 33 -54.95 12.40 -42.76
CA GLY A 33 -54.18 13.47 -42.12
C GLY A 33 -54.04 13.28 -40.61
N ARG A 34 -55.13 12.91 -39.92
CA ARG A 34 -55.11 12.59 -38.47
C ARG A 34 -54.21 11.39 -38.16
N ARG A 35 -54.29 10.31 -38.94
CA ARG A 35 -53.42 9.13 -38.78
C ARG A 35 -51.94 9.48 -38.97
N GLN A 36 -51.61 10.28 -39.99
CA GLN A 36 -50.24 10.73 -40.21
C GLN A 36 -49.73 11.63 -39.07
N ALA A 37 -50.58 12.51 -38.55
CA ALA A 37 -50.25 13.37 -37.40
C ALA A 37 -49.97 12.53 -36.14
N GLU A 38 -50.84 11.58 -35.79
CA GLU A 38 -50.63 10.66 -34.66
C GLU A 38 -49.36 9.82 -34.81
N GLN A 39 -49.04 9.37 -36.02
CA GLN A 39 -47.84 8.57 -36.26
C GLN A 39 -46.56 9.41 -36.11
N ARG A 40 -46.59 10.68 -36.53
CA ARG A 40 -45.48 11.63 -36.29
C ARG A 40 -45.31 11.95 -34.81
N GLU A 41 -46.40 12.12 -34.08
CA GLU A 41 -46.37 12.36 -32.64
C GLU A 41 -45.75 11.18 -31.88
N LYS A 42 -46.17 9.94 -32.20
CA LYS A 42 -45.56 8.72 -31.62
C LYS A 42 -44.08 8.60 -31.93
N GLN A 43 -43.67 8.90 -33.17
CA GLN A 43 -42.26 8.88 -33.55
C GLN A 43 -41.45 9.97 -32.81
N ALA A 44 -42.03 11.15 -32.62
CA ALA A 44 -41.40 12.22 -31.86
C ALA A 44 -41.24 11.83 -30.38
N GLU A 45 -42.27 11.26 -29.76
CA GLU A 45 -42.24 10.79 -28.37
C GLU A 45 -41.22 9.65 -28.19
N GLU A 46 -41.15 8.70 -29.12
CA GLU A 46 -40.16 7.63 -29.08
C GLU A 46 -38.72 8.17 -29.23
N ARG A 47 -38.52 9.16 -30.11
CA ARG A 47 -37.24 9.84 -30.27
C ARG A 47 -36.84 10.59 -29.00
N GLU A 48 -37.78 11.28 -28.37
CA GLU A 48 -37.54 11.99 -27.10
C GLU A 48 -37.20 11.01 -25.97
N LYS A 49 -37.90 9.87 -25.88
CA LYS A 49 -37.59 8.81 -24.92
C LYS A 49 -36.19 8.24 -25.14
N ARG A 50 -35.81 7.95 -26.39
CA ARG A 50 -34.46 7.46 -26.73
C ARG A 50 -33.38 8.50 -26.42
N GLU A 51 -33.62 9.78 -26.70
CA GLU A 51 -32.69 10.87 -26.35
C GLU A 51 -32.59 11.08 -24.83
N ALA A 52 -33.71 10.98 -24.10
CA ALA A 52 -33.71 11.04 -22.63
C ALA A 52 -32.98 9.85 -22.01
N GLU A 53 -33.19 8.64 -22.51
CA GLU A 53 -32.47 7.44 -22.08
C GLU A 53 -30.97 7.54 -22.40
N GLY A 54 -30.62 7.98 -23.61
CA GLY A 54 -29.23 8.21 -24.01
C GLY A 54 -28.53 9.23 -23.11
N ARG A 55 -29.21 10.32 -22.74
CA ARG A 55 -28.70 11.31 -21.78
C ARG A 55 -28.47 10.70 -20.39
N ARG A 56 -29.43 9.93 -19.87
CA ARG A 56 -29.29 9.25 -18.57
C ARG A 56 -28.11 8.28 -18.55
N GLN A 57 -27.96 7.47 -19.61
CA GLN A 57 -26.83 6.53 -19.73
C GLN A 57 -25.49 7.27 -19.84
N ALA A 58 -25.45 8.41 -20.53
CA ALA A 58 -24.24 9.24 -20.62
C ALA A 58 -23.86 9.82 -19.25
N GLU A 59 -24.82 10.42 -18.53
CA GLU A 59 -24.60 10.95 -17.18
C GLU A 59 -24.15 9.87 -16.20
N GLU A 60 -24.71 8.67 -16.26
CA GLU A 60 -24.28 7.55 -15.40
C GLU A 60 -22.85 7.12 -15.68
N ARG A 61 -22.47 7.03 -16.96
CA ARG A 61 -21.09 6.70 -17.37
C ARG A 61 -20.09 7.77 -16.94
N GLU A 62 -20.46 9.05 -17.02
CA GLU A 62 -19.65 10.17 -16.56
C GLU A 62 -19.44 10.09 -15.05
N ARG A 63 -20.50 9.89 -14.26
CA ARG A 63 -20.39 9.69 -12.80
C ARG A 63 -19.50 8.50 -12.44
N GLN A 64 -19.66 7.37 -13.12
CA GLN A 64 -18.80 6.20 -12.91
C GLN A 64 -17.34 6.45 -13.32
N ALA A 65 -17.10 7.28 -14.34
CA ALA A 65 -15.76 7.67 -14.74
C ALA A 65 -15.11 8.58 -13.68
N GLU A 66 -15.83 9.62 -13.24
CA GLU A 66 -15.38 10.52 -12.18
C GLU A 66 -15.11 9.77 -10.86
N GLU A 67 -15.97 8.83 -10.48
CA GLU A 67 -15.76 8.04 -9.26
C GLU A 67 -14.50 7.17 -9.36
N ARG A 68 -14.27 6.53 -10.51
CA ARG A 68 -13.05 5.73 -10.74
C ARG A 68 -11.80 6.60 -10.74
N GLU A 69 -11.87 7.80 -11.31
CA GLU A 69 -10.77 8.76 -11.30
C GLU A 69 -10.44 9.18 -9.87
N ARG A 70 -11.45 9.59 -9.09
CA ARG A 70 -11.28 9.93 -7.66
C ARG A 70 -10.70 8.79 -6.85
N GLN A 71 -11.17 7.55 -7.06
CA GLN A 71 -10.62 6.37 -6.38
C GLN A 71 -9.17 6.10 -6.78
N ALA A 72 -8.81 6.31 -8.05
CA ALA A 72 -7.44 6.17 -8.51
C ALA A 72 -6.54 7.23 -7.88
N GLU A 73 -6.96 8.49 -7.86
CA GLU A 73 -6.26 9.60 -7.21
C GLU A 73 -6.06 9.36 -5.72
N GLU A 74 -7.09 8.92 -5.00
CA GLU A 74 -7.00 8.60 -3.56
C GLU A 74 -6.02 7.46 -3.26
N ARG A 75 -5.79 6.56 -4.21
CA ARG A 75 -4.85 5.44 -4.06
C ARG A 75 -3.43 5.79 -4.44
N THR A 76 -3.24 6.73 -5.36
CA THR A 76 -1.91 7.14 -5.88
C THR A 76 -1.36 8.38 -5.18
N ARG A 77 -2.20 9.18 -4.51
CA ARG A 77 -1.73 10.27 -3.65
C ARG A 77 -0.80 9.74 -2.56
N GLN A 78 0.09 10.61 -2.12
CA GLN A 78 0.99 10.34 -1.00
C GLN A 78 0.21 10.19 0.31
N THR A 79 0.76 9.36 1.20
CA THR A 79 0.19 9.14 2.52
C THR A 79 0.71 10.17 3.52
N THR A 80 -0.17 10.42 4.49
CA THR A 80 0.11 11.02 5.79
C THR A 80 1.03 10.11 6.64
N PHE A 81 1.72 10.62 7.68
CA PHE A 81 2.50 9.76 8.57
C PHE A 81 1.58 8.74 9.28
N THR A 82 0.43 9.21 9.76
CA THR A 82 -0.57 8.34 10.39
C THR A 82 -1.09 7.26 9.43
N GLU A 83 -1.45 7.66 8.20
CA GLU A 83 -1.87 6.74 7.15
C GLU A 83 -0.77 5.71 6.83
N LEU A 84 0.49 6.15 6.67
CA LEU A 84 1.65 5.28 6.42
C LEU A 84 1.79 4.20 7.50
N ILE A 85 1.88 4.60 8.77
CA ILE A 85 2.07 3.64 9.88
C ILE A 85 0.94 2.62 9.92
N GLN A 86 -0.30 3.07 9.74
CA GLN A 86 -1.46 2.18 9.69
C GLN A 86 -1.40 1.21 8.50
N HIS A 87 -1.07 1.70 7.32
CA HIS A 87 -0.99 0.89 6.10
C HIS A 87 0.17 -0.11 6.15
N CYS A 88 1.35 0.30 6.63
CA CYS A 88 2.47 -0.62 6.86
C CYS A 88 2.08 -1.75 7.83
N HIS A 89 1.41 -1.42 8.93
CA HIS A 89 0.94 -2.43 9.88
C HIS A 89 -0.06 -3.42 9.24
N VAL A 90 -1.10 -2.90 8.59
CA VAL A 90 -2.20 -3.70 8.05
C VAL A 90 -1.78 -4.52 6.82
N LEU A 91 -1.05 -3.90 5.90
CA LEU A 91 -0.75 -4.48 4.59
C LEU A 91 0.56 -5.27 4.57
N LEU A 92 1.57 -4.85 5.36
CA LEU A 92 2.89 -5.48 5.38
C LEU A 92 3.04 -6.43 6.58
N SER A 93 2.99 -5.89 7.81
CA SER A 93 3.34 -6.66 9.01
C SER A 93 2.31 -7.75 9.35
N ARG A 94 1.01 -7.44 9.29
CA ARG A 94 -0.05 -8.43 9.60
C ARG A 94 -0.15 -9.56 8.60
N SER A 95 0.24 -9.32 7.35
CA SER A 95 0.20 -10.30 6.26
C SER A 95 1.43 -11.21 6.25
N LEU A 96 2.44 -10.92 7.08
CA LEU A 96 3.69 -11.66 7.11
C LEU A 96 3.46 -13.08 7.64
N ARG A 97 3.96 -14.07 6.89
CA ARG A 97 3.86 -15.49 7.23
C ARG A 97 5.24 -16.10 7.28
N VAL A 98 5.41 -17.09 8.14
CA VAL A 98 6.65 -17.87 8.28
C VAL A 98 6.37 -19.29 7.81
N ASP A 99 7.25 -19.86 6.98
CA ASP A 99 7.11 -21.22 6.49
C ASP A 99 7.45 -22.26 7.58
N SER A 100 7.13 -23.53 7.32
CA SER A 100 7.50 -24.61 8.21
C SER A 100 9.02 -24.79 8.26
N PRO A 101 9.58 -25.24 9.40
CA PRO A 101 11.02 -25.55 9.50
C PRO A 101 11.49 -26.56 8.44
N SER A 102 10.62 -27.49 8.01
CA SER A 102 10.92 -28.49 6.98
C SER A 102 11.10 -27.91 5.57
N ARG A 103 10.61 -26.69 5.33
CA ARG A 103 10.68 -25.99 4.03
C ARG A 103 11.57 -24.76 4.08
N SER A 104 12.29 -24.57 5.19
CA SER A 104 13.18 -23.44 5.42
C SER A 104 14.64 -23.78 5.13
N THR A 105 15.50 -22.76 5.01
CA THR A 105 16.94 -22.97 4.87
C THR A 105 17.49 -23.81 6.01
N THR A 106 18.42 -24.70 5.72
CA THR A 106 19.04 -25.56 6.74
C THR A 106 20.31 -24.91 7.27
N GLY A 107 20.63 -25.16 8.53
CA GLY A 107 21.87 -24.68 9.14
C GLY A 107 21.73 -24.43 10.63
N LYS A 108 22.76 -24.78 11.39
CA LYS A 108 22.81 -24.50 12.83
C LYS A 108 23.41 -23.12 13.05
N ILE A 109 22.95 -22.43 14.09
CA ILE A 109 23.66 -21.24 14.59
C ILE A 109 25.02 -21.73 15.10
N PRO A 110 26.15 -21.24 14.56
CA PRO A 110 27.46 -21.64 15.05
C PRO A 110 27.63 -21.18 16.50
N LEU A 111 28.37 -21.97 17.29
CA LEU A 111 28.70 -21.57 18.65
C LEU A 111 29.44 -20.22 18.63
N PRO A 112 29.13 -19.28 19.53
CA PRO A 112 29.72 -17.94 19.55
C PRO A 112 31.16 -17.94 20.11
N LYS A 113 32.04 -18.80 19.58
CA LYS A 113 33.43 -18.92 20.01
C LYS A 113 34.19 -17.62 19.68
N GLY A 114 34.88 -17.07 20.67
CA GLY A 114 35.66 -15.84 20.51
C GLY A 114 34.84 -14.57 20.31
N LYS A 115 33.51 -14.63 20.50
CA LYS A 115 32.64 -13.43 20.45
C LYS A 115 32.55 -12.79 21.84
N TYR A 116 32.36 -11.47 21.87
CA TYR A 116 32.02 -10.75 23.10
C TYR A 116 30.69 -11.29 23.66
N CYS A 117 30.69 -11.63 24.94
CA CYS A 117 29.51 -12.09 25.67
C CYS A 117 29.14 -11.03 26.71
N PRO A 118 27.95 -10.43 26.64
CA PRO A 118 27.49 -9.53 27.69
C PRO A 118 27.49 -10.25 29.05
N THR A 119 27.69 -9.53 30.14
CA THR A 119 27.74 -10.15 31.48
C THR A 119 26.36 -10.51 31.99
N ARG A 120 25.37 -9.65 31.74
CA ARG A 120 24.01 -9.75 32.28
C ARG A 120 23.02 -9.54 31.15
N LEU A 121 21.97 -10.35 31.14
CA LEU A 121 20.75 -10.06 30.41
C LEU A 121 19.73 -9.56 31.42
N GLU A 122 19.12 -8.41 31.19
CA GLU A 122 18.13 -7.80 32.09
C GLU A 122 16.95 -7.25 31.30
N HIS A 123 15.80 -7.14 31.98
CA HIS A 123 14.64 -6.51 31.39
C HIS A 123 14.83 -5.00 31.36
N TRP A 124 14.68 -4.41 30.17
CA TRP A 124 14.70 -2.95 30.00
C TRP A 124 13.35 -2.36 30.42
N THR A 125 13.20 -2.12 31.71
CA THR A 125 11.90 -1.83 32.35
C THR A 125 11.19 -0.57 31.86
N ASP A 126 11.92 0.46 31.46
CA ASP A 126 11.39 1.74 30.98
C ASP A 126 11.36 1.86 29.45
N CYS A 127 11.77 0.83 28.72
CA CYS A 127 11.76 0.82 27.25
C CYS A 127 10.39 1.16 26.64
N PRO A 128 9.25 0.59 27.10
CA PRO A 128 7.94 0.97 26.53
C PRO A 128 7.64 2.45 26.68
N LYS A 129 7.99 3.03 27.83
CA LYS A 129 7.79 4.46 28.09
C LYS A 129 8.68 5.31 27.17
N GLN A 130 9.96 4.98 27.06
CA GLN A 130 10.89 5.68 26.18
C GLN A 130 10.45 5.59 24.71
N LEU A 131 9.99 4.43 24.24
CA LEU A 131 9.45 4.26 22.89
C LEU A 131 8.20 5.12 22.65
N SER A 132 7.29 5.18 23.63
CA SER A 132 6.12 6.06 23.56
C SER A 132 6.51 7.54 23.48
N GLU A 133 7.46 7.99 24.32
CA GLU A 133 7.95 9.38 24.30
C GLU A 133 8.58 9.75 22.94
N VAL A 134 9.37 8.83 22.35
CA VAL A 134 9.93 9.02 21.01
C VAL A 134 8.82 9.08 19.96
N TYR A 135 7.86 8.16 19.99
CA TYR A 135 6.74 8.14 19.05
C TYR A 135 5.89 9.41 19.13
N GLU A 136 5.53 9.85 20.34
CA GLU A 136 4.81 11.11 20.56
C GLU A 136 5.62 12.31 20.06
N SER A 137 6.94 12.31 20.27
CA SER A 137 7.81 13.35 19.73
C SER A 137 7.79 13.40 18.20
N VAL A 138 7.86 12.24 17.52
CA VAL A 138 7.74 12.16 16.06
C VAL A 138 6.37 12.66 15.60
N CYS A 139 5.29 12.27 16.28
CA CYS A 139 3.94 12.73 15.97
C CYS A 139 3.81 14.26 16.10
N ARG A 140 4.45 14.90 17.10
CA ARG A 140 4.42 16.37 17.21
C ARG A 140 4.99 17.08 15.98
N TYR A 141 5.96 16.47 15.29
CA TYR A 141 6.56 17.05 14.09
C TYR A 141 5.83 16.70 12.80
N LEU A 142 5.29 15.49 12.69
CA LEU A 142 4.69 14.98 11.45
C LEU A 142 3.16 15.04 11.43
N CYS A 143 2.52 15.15 12.60
CA CYS A 143 1.07 15.20 12.79
C CYS A 143 0.67 16.51 13.48
N PRO A 144 0.54 17.63 12.74
CA PRO A 144 0.29 18.93 13.33
C PRO A 144 -1.10 18.99 14.01
N GLU A 145 -1.19 19.65 15.17
CA GLU A 145 -2.45 19.83 15.91
C GLU A 145 -3.47 20.71 15.16
N ARG A 146 -3.01 21.57 14.23
CA ARG A 146 -3.84 22.47 13.44
C ARG A 146 -3.55 22.30 11.95
N GLY A 147 -4.61 22.08 11.18
CA GLY A 147 -4.55 21.93 9.73
C GLY A 147 -4.46 20.46 9.29
N PRO A 148 -4.48 20.21 7.97
CA PRO A 148 -4.33 18.86 7.43
C PRO A 148 -2.89 18.38 7.64
N GLU A 149 -2.75 17.09 7.93
CA GLU A 149 -1.44 16.45 8.03
C GLU A 149 -0.76 16.40 6.64
N PRO A 150 0.55 16.72 6.55
CA PRO A 150 1.29 16.66 5.30
C PRO A 150 1.29 15.26 4.67
N ARG A 151 1.10 15.20 3.35
CA ARG A 151 1.15 13.97 2.56
C ARG A 151 2.55 13.80 1.98
N LEU A 152 3.45 13.21 2.74
CA LEU A 152 4.90 13.18 2.43
C LEU A 152 5.40 11.79 2.03
N PHE A 153 4.62 10.73 2.29
CA PHE A 153 5.11 9.36 2.24
C PHE A 153 4.51 8.55 1.09
N SER A 154 5.03 7.34 0.89
CA SER A 154 4.63 6.40 -0.18
C SER A 154 3.11 6.26 -0.28
N SER A 155 2.62 6.11 -1.51
CA SER A 155 1.19 5.97 -1.75
C SER A 155 0.64 4.62 -1.25
N ILE A 156 -0.67 4.55 -1.03
CA ILE A 156 -1.34 3.29 -0.63
C ILE A 156 -1.09 2.22 -1.69
N ALA A 157 -1.14 2.59 -2.98
CA ALA A 157 -0.89 1.67 -4.08
C ALA A 157 0.52 1.03 -4.04
N GLU A 158 1.54 1.78 -3.65
CA GLU A 158 2.91 1.29 -3.48
C GLU A 158 3.01 0.30 -2.32
N ILE A 159 2.49 0.67 -1.14
CA ILE A 159 2.51 -0.17 0.06
C ILE A 159 1.74 -1.47 -0.18
N GLU A 160 0.55 -1.40 -0.78
CA GLU A 160 -0.20 -2.61 -1.17
C GLU A 160 0.57 -3.46 -2.19
N GLY A 161 1.29 -2.82 -3.12
CA GLY A 161 2.16 -3.49 -4.07
C GLY A 161 3.25 -4.32 -3.38
N LEU A 162 3.90 -3.76 -2.37
CA LEU A 162 4.87 -4.44 -1.52
C LEU A 162 4.22 -5.57 -0.71
N GLY A 163 3.08 -5.31 -0.06
CA GLY A 163 2.33 -6.31 0.69
C GLY A 163 1.94 -7.52 -0.16
N ARG A 164 1.47 -7.30 -1.39
CA ARG A 164 1.19 -8.39 -2.35
C ARG A 164 2.44 -9.19 -2.71
N ARG A 165 3.63 -8.58 -2.76
CA ARG A 165 4.89 -9.30 -3.05
C ARG A 165 5.31 -10.16 -1.86
N PHE A 166 5.31 -9.61 -0.65
CA PHE A 166 5.65 -10.35 0.56
C PHE A 166 4.66 -11.48 0.86
N ALA A 167 3.38 -11.31 0.51
CA ALA A 167 2.37 -12.34 0.71
C ALA A 167 2.51 -13.56 -0.21
N ARG A 168 3.33 -13.50 -1.29
CA ARG A 168 3.46 -14.59 -2.28
C ARG A 168 4.01 -15.87 -1.67
N SER A 169 4.98 -15.74 -0.78
CA SER A 169 5.67 -16.86 -0.15
C SER A 169 5.87 -16.57 1.33
N PRO A 170 5.62 -17.53 2.22
CA PRO A 170 6.02 -17.40 3.61
C PRO A 170 7.55 -17.28 3.74
N LEU A 171 8.03 -16.53 4.72
CA LEU A 171 9.45 -16.38 5.01
C LEU A 171 10.07 -17.72 5.41
N SER A 172 11.11 -18.13 4.68
CA SER A 172 11.77 -19.43 4.85
C SER A 172 13.30 -19.31 4.95
N SER A 173 13.86 -18.14 4.63
CA SER A 173 15.30 -17.89 4.53
C SER A 173 15.74 -16.55 5.13
N GLU A 174 17.05 -16.39 5.37
CA GLU A 174 17.65 -15.12 5.81
C GLU A 174 17.48 -14.04 4.74
N GLN A 175 17.65 -14.41 3.46
CA GLN A 175 17.52 -13.50 2.31
C GLN A 175 16.09 -12.95 2.15
N GLU A 176 15.07 -13.78 2.36
CA GLU A 176 13.67 -13.32 2.32
C GLU A 176 13.33 -12.39 3.49
N LEU A 177 13.88 -12.65 4.68
CA LEU A 177 13.74 -11.75 5.82
C LEU A 177 14.45 -10.41 5.56
N GLU A 178 15.69 -10.45 5.06
CA GLU A 178 16.44 -9.25 4.68
C GLU A 178 15.67 -8.41 3.66
N ALA A 179 15.06 -9.05 2.64
CA ALA A 179 14.25 -8.34 1.66
C ALA A 179 13.00 -7.70 2.29
N TYR A 180 12.34 -8.39 3.23
CA TYR A 180 11.20 -7.82 3.96
C TYR A 180 11.62 -6.62 4.82
N GLU A 181 12.68 -6.76 5.61
CA GLU A 181 13.16 -5.67 6.48
C GLU A 181 13.58 -4.47 5.65
N ARG A 182 14.33 -4.68 4.56
CA ARG A 182 14.75 -3.60 3.66
C ARG A 182 13.58 -2.82 3.06
N PHE A 183 12.69 -3.51 2.35
CA PHE A 183 11.65 -2.85 1.56
C PHE A 183 10.38 -2.56 2.36
N GLY A 184 10.11 -3.34 3.42
CA GLY A 184 8.89 -3.23 4.22
C GLY A 184 9.06 -2.42 5.51
N VAL A 185 10.30 -2.13 5.92
CA VAL A 185 10.60 -1.38 7.15
C VAL A 185 11.63 -0.29 6.90
N GLU A 186 12.85 -0.64 6.50
CA GLU A 186 14.00 0.26 6.45
C GLU A 186 13.80 1.43 5.49
N GLU A 187 13.30 1.19 4.27
CA GLU A 187 13.02 2.26 3.30
C GLU A 187 11.98 3.26 3.82
N HIS A 188 10.93 2.79 4.49
CA HIS A 188 9.93 3.67 5.10
C HIS A 188 10.51 4.46 6.28
N VAL A 189 11.37 3.82 7.10
CA VAL A 189 12.07 4.50 8.21
C VAL A 189 13.04 5.55 7.68
N HIS A 190 13.74 5.26 6.58
CA HIS A 190 14.60 6.21 5.90
C HIS A 190 13.80 7.45 5.45
N ASP A 191 12.66 7.26 4.81
CA ASP A 191 11.81 8.36 4.34
C ASP A 191 11.29 9.21 5.51
N ILE A 192 10.87 8.58 6.60
CA ILE A 192 10.46 9.28 7.84
C ILE A 192 11.61 10.15 8.37
N ILE A 193 12.81 9.59 8.49
CA ILE A 193 13.98 10.32 8.99
C ILE A 193 14.38 11.44 8.02
N ALA A 194 14.29 11.21 6.71
CA ALA A 194 14.57 12.23 5.71
C ALA A 194 13.62 13.43 5.83
N GLU A 195 12.32 13.20 6.06
CA GLU A 195 11.36 14.30 6.32
C GLU A 195 11.65 15.02 7.64
N LEU A 196 11.97 14.29 8.72
CA LEU A 196 12.37 14.88 9.99
C LEU A 196 13.65 15.72 9.84
N CYS A 197 14.60 15.28 9.01
CA CYS A 197 15.82 16.03 8.71
C CYS A 197 15.58 17.36 7.99
N LYS A 198 14.40 17.59 7.40
CA LYS A 198 14.06 18.90 6.82
C LYS A 198 13.65 19.92 7.88
N LEU A 199 13.34 19.47 9.11
CA LEU A 199 12.89 20.29 10.22
C LEU A 199 14.06 20.54 11.19
N PRO A 200 14.61 21.76 11.29
CA PRO A 200 15.76 22.04 12.15
C PRO A 200 15.56 21.67 13.62
N ALA A 201 14.35 21.89 14.15
CA ALA A 201 14.02 21.52 15.52
C ALA A 201 14.04 20.00 15.74
N ALA A 202 13.50 19.21 14.79
CA ALA A 202 13.52 17.75 14.89
C ALA A 202 14.94 17.18 14.76
N ARG A 203 15.76 17.75 13.85
CA ARG A 203 17.18 17.36 13.71
C ARG A 203 17.94 17.48 15.02
N GLU A 204 17.74 18.59 15.72
CA GLU A 204 18.40 18.85 17.01
C GLU A 204 17.87 17.93 18.11
N ASP A 205 16.53 17.85 18.24
CA ASP A 205 15.86 17.02 19.26
C ASP A 205 16.27 15.54 19.19
N PHE A 206 16.36 14.99 17.97
CA PHE A 206 16.71 13.58 17.74
C PHE A 206 18.19 13.36 17.41
N ARG A 207 19.00 14.42 17.31
CA ARG A 207 20.42 14.38 16.92
C ARG A 207 20.66 13.60 15.63
N LEU A 208 19.85 13.88 14.60
CA LEU A 208 19.78 13.10 13.36
C LEU A 208 20.97 13.34 12.41
N GLY A 209 21.76 14.39 12.63
CA GLY A 209 22.77 14.76 11.64
C GLY A 209 22.10 15.13 10.32
N ASP A 210 22.66 14.66 9.21
CA ASP A 210 22.08 14.71 7.86
C ASP A 210 21.16 13.52 7.54
N GLY A 211 20.98 12.57 8.46
CA GLY A 211 20.08 11.43 8.32
C GLY A 211 20.73 10.09 8.67
N ILE A 212 20.15 9.01 8.17
CA ILE A 212 20.64 7.65 8.39
C ILE A 212 20.93 6.91 7.09
N GLN A 213 21.81 5.92 7.16
CA GLN A 213 22.13 5.04 6.06
C GLN A 213 22.16 3.58 6.53
N PHE A 214 21.49 2.73 5.76
CA PHE A 214 21.48 1.28 5.91
C PHE A 214 22.55 0.64 5.01
N SER A 215 23.50 -0.09 5.59
CA SER A 215 24.69 -0.59 4.89
C SER A 215 24.94 -2.09 5.13
N ASN A 216 25.11 -2.87 4.07
CA ASN A 216 25.29 -4.34 4.14
C ASN A 216 26.76 -4.79 3.93
N HIS A 217 27.70 -3.84 3.87
CA HIS A 217 29.11 -4.13 3.59
C HIS A 217 30.04 -3.61 4.70
N LYS A 218 30.97 -4.48 5.11
CA LYS A 218 32.05 -4.19 6.08
C LYS A 218 32.98 -3.06 5.66
N ASN A 219 33.03 -2.66 4.39
CA ASN A 219 33.91 -1.59 3.94
C ASN A 219 33.63 -0.27 4.67
N SER A 220 32.39 -0.03 5.11
CA SER A 220 32.01 1.13 5.93
C SER A 220 32.56 1.09 7.36
N LEU A 221 33.04 -0.06 7.86
CA LEU A 221 33.60 -0.20 9.21
C LEU A 221 35.12 0.03 9.24
N ASN A 222 35.78 0.04 8.08
CA ASN A 222 37.24 -0.03 7.96
C ASN A 222 37.93 1.30 7.58
N GLU A 223 37.21 2.43 7.50
CA GLU A 223 37.84 3.71 7.11
C GLU A 223 38.83 4.28 8.16
N ASN A 224 38.96 3.65 9.33
CA ASN A 224 39.82 4.12 10.43
C ASN A 224 40.99 3.20 10.79
N GLU A 225 41.31 2.18 10.01
CA GLU A 225 42.60 1.47 10.18
C GLU A 225 43.63 1.98 9.16
N PRO A 226 44.81 2.45 9.59
CA PRO A 226 45.86 2.81 8.65
C PRO A 226 46.26 1.54 7.88
N THR A 227 46.12 1.63 6.56
CA THR A 227 46.56 0.62 5.60
C THR A 227 48.04 0.29 5.83
N GLU A 228 48.33 -0.79 6.53
CA GLU A 228 49.60 -1.48 6.36
C GLU A 228 49.54 -2.24 5.04
N ALA A 229 50.21 -1.66 4.05
CA ALA A 229 50.51 -2.31 2.80
C ALA A 229 51.45 -3.49 3.05
N GLU A 230 51.06 -4.69 2.60
CA GLU A 230 51.76 -5.50 1.58
C GLU A 230 51.56 -7.02 1.77
N ALA A 231 51.48 -7.68 0.61
CA ALA A 231 51.87 -9.06 0.34
C ALA A 231 51.07 -10.21 0.99
N ASN A 232 50.03 -10.67 0.28
CA ASN A 232 50.07 -11.96 -0.43
C ASN A 232 48.70 -12.30 -1.02
N GLU A 233 48.67 -12.46 -2.34
CA GLU A 233 47.56 -13.11 -3.03
C GLU A 233 47.49 -14.58 -2.62
N LEU A 234 46.55 -14.90 -1.75
CA LEU A 234 46.01 -16.25 -1.61
C LEU A 234 44.59 -16.24 -2.18
N PRO A 235 44.18 -17.29 -2.92
CA PRO A 235 42.83 -17.38 -3.46
C PRO A 235 41.88 -17.29 -2.28
N ARG A 236 41.05 -16.24 -2.29
CA ARG A 236 40.02 -15.97 -1.28
C ARG A 236 39.23 -17.25 -1.07
N THR A 237 39.55 -17.96 0.01
CA THR A 237 38.73 -19.05 0.50
C THR A 237 37.33 -18.49 0.68
N SER A 238 36.33 -19.25 0.24
CA SER A 238 34.90 -18.96 0.42
C SER A 238 34.59 -18.96 1.93
N GLN A 239 35.04 -17.92 2.63
CA GLN A 239 34.60 -17.61 3.98
C GLN A 239 33.20 -16.98 3.83
N PRO A 240 32.17 -17.51 4.51
CA PRO A 240 30.86 -16.90 4.50
C PRO A 240 31.02 -15.45 4.96
N ARG A 241 30.65 -14.50 4.10
CA ARG A 241 30.60 -13.09 4.46
C ARG A 241 29.65 -12.98 5.65
N PRO A 242 30.06 -12.43 6.79
CA PRO A 242 29.11 -12.14 7.85
C PRO A 242 28.15 -11.07 7.32
N ASP A 243 26.85 -11.37 7.34
CA ASP A 243 25.75 -10.47 6.98
C ASP A 243 25.57 -9.39 8.05
N GLN A 244 26.62 -8.60 8.28
CA GLN A 244 26.59 -7.47 9.19
C GLN A 244 25.96 -6.29 8.47
N PHE A 245 24.66 -6.14 8.69
CA PHE A 245 23.91 -4.95 8.36
C PHE A 245 24.19 -3.89 9.42
N CYS A 246 24.44 -2.65 9.02
CA CYS A 246 24.74 -1.55 9.94
C CYS A 246 23.82 -0.37 9.66
N ILE A 247 23.34 0.25 10.73
CA ILE A 247 22.65 1.54 10.67
C ILE A 247 23.67 2.61 11.03
N ASN A 248 23.91 3.54 10.12
CA ASN A 248 24.86 4.63 10.30
C ASN A 248 24.10 5.96 10.38
N ARG A 249 24.55 6.87 11.24
CA ARG A 249 24.21 8.29 11.14
C ARG A 249 25.18 8.95 10.16
N VAL A 250 24.66 9.82 9.31
CA VAL A 250 25.46 10.60 8.35
C VAL A 250 25.58 12.03 8.86
N ASP A 251 26.80 12.56 8.91
CA ASP A 251 27.11 13.95 9.29
C ASP A 251 28.13 14.50 8.26
N GLY A 252 27.61 15.15 7.20
CA GLY A 252 28.39 15.60 6.04
C GLY A 252 29.09 14.44 5.35
N ASN A 253 30.43 14.46 5.39
CA ASN A 253 31.26 13.39 4.81
C ASN A 253 31.59 12.28 5.81
N SER A 254 31.14 12.38 7.07
CA SER A 254 31.42 11.40 8.11
C SER A 254 30.23 10.49 8.35
N THR A 255 30.50 9.22 8.67
CA THR A 255 29.49 8.25 9.05
C THR A 255 29.82 7.65 10.41
N THR A 256 28.82 7.54 11.29
CA THR A 256 28.96 6.95 12.63
C THR A 256 28.02 5.76 12.76
N ILE A 257 28.55 4.60 13.12
CA ILE A 257 27.74 3.39 13.34
C ILE A 257 26.88 3.58 14.59
N LEU A 258 25.56 3.49 14.43
CA LEU A 258 24.60 3.52 15.53
C LEU A 258 24.36 2.11 16.10
N THR A 259 24.17 1.14 15.20
CA THR A 259 23.93 -0.25 15.59
C THR A 259 24.23 -1.22 14.46
N THR A 260 24.43 -2.49 14.82
CA THR A 260 24.63 -3.61 13.90
C THR A 260 23.47 -4.59 14.03
N VAL A 261 23.00 -5.10 12.90
CA VAL A 261 21.91 -6.07 12.79
C VAL A 261 22.44 -7.32 12.10
N GLU A 262 21.97 -8.48 12.56
CA GLU A 262 22.20 -9.76 11.92
C GLU A 262 20.86 -10.45 11.73
N TYR A 263 20.51 -10.75 10.48
CA TYR A 263 19.28 -11.48 10.17
C TYR A 263 19.46 -12.98 10.39
N LYS A 264 18.40 -13.61 10.92
CA LYS A 264 18.31 -15.05 11.10
C LYS A 264 16.94 -15.52 10.61
N PRO A 265 16.86 -16.68 9.93
CA PRO A 265 15.61 -17.16 9.41
C PRO A 265 14.72 -17.57 10.58
N PRO A 266 13.41 -17.36 10.49
CA PRO A 266 12.51 -17.47 11.65
C PRO A 266 12.58 -18.81 12.39
N HIS A 267 12.78 -19.92 11.68
CA HIS A 267 12.85 -21.25 12.28
C HIS A 267 14.06 -21.47 13.21
N LYS A 268 15.13 -20.65 13.10
CA LYS A 268 16.30 -20.74 14.00
C LYS A 268 16.02 -20.18 15.40
N LEU A 269 15.01 -19.32 15.54
CA LEU A 269 14.60 -18.73 16.82
C LEU A 269 13.09 -18.90 17.05
N PRO A 270 12.62 -20.14 17.30
CA PRO A 270 11.21 -20.37 17.61
C PRO A 270 10.76 -19.58 18.83
N SER A 271 9.50 -19.11 18.84
CA SER A 271 8.98 -18.28 19.94
C SER A 271 9.10 -18.95 21.32
N ALA A 272 9.00 -20.28 21.40
CA ALA A 272 9.20 -21.03 22.63
C ALA A 272 10.64 -20.88 23.17
N THR A 273 11.63 -21.02 22.29
CA THR A 273 13.06 -20.81 22.62
C THR A 273 13.31 -19.38 23.06
N THR A 274 12.75 -18.40 22.34
CA THR A 274 12.88 -16.97 22.68
C THR A 274 12.28 -16.67 24.06
N ARG A 275 11.09 -17.19 24.38
CA ARG A 275 10.46 -17.00 25.70
C ARG A 275 11.25 -17.67 26.83
N MET A 276 11.87 -18.81 26.57
CA MET A 276 12.71 -19.50 27.55
C MET A 276 14.06 -18.79 27.78
N GLY A 277 14.65 -18.25 26.71
CA GLY A 277 15.98 -17.64 26.71
C GLY A 277 16.00 -16.17 27.12
N LEU A 278 14.97 -15.38 26.80
CA LEU A 278 14.90 -13.96 27.15
C LEU A 278 14.39 -13.77 28.58
N ARG A 279 15.26 -14.04 29.55
CA ARG A 279 15.02 -13.83 30.98
C ARG A 279 16.24 -13.24 31.66
N PRO A 280 16.08 -12.58 32.82
CA PRO A 280 17.22 -12.13 33.59
C PRO A 280 18.19 -13.28 33.92
N MET A 281 19.46 -13.11 33.60
CA MET A 281 20.50 -14.13 33.86
C MET A 281 21.92 -13.57 33.86
N ASP A 282 22.82 -14.26 34.56
CA ASP A 282 24.28 -14.07 34.43
C ASP A 282 24.73 -14.94 33.25
N LEU A 283 24.95 -14.34 32.09
CA LEU A 283 25.16 -15.07 30.84
C LEU A 283 26.40 -15.98 30.90
N TRP A 284 27.43 -15.56 31.64
CA TRP A 284 28.63 -16.37 31.78
C TRP A 284 28.39 -17.61 32.63
N LYS A 285 27.71 -17.47 33.77
CA LYS A 285 27.37 -18.61 34.65
C LYS A 285 26.32 -19.51 34.02
N ASP A 286 25.25 -18.91 33.49
CA ASP A 286 24.03 -19.61 33.10
C ASP A 286 24.06 -20.15 31.67
N MET A 287 24.88 -19.58 30.77
CA MET A 287 25.04 -20.08 29.40
C MET A 287 26.44 -20.63 29.09
N VAL A 288 27.51 -19.91 29.43
CA VAL A 288 28.86 -20.30 29.00
C VAL A 288 29.45 -21.42 29.86
N ARG A 289 29.21 -21.39 31.17
CA ARG A 289 29.68 -22.42 32.12
C ARG A 289 28.67 -23.54 32.38
N ALA A 290 27.47 -23.47 31.80
CA ALA A 290 26.46 -24.50 31.99
C ALA A 290 26.85 -25.78 31.23
N ASN A 291 27.45 -26.74 31.94
CA ASN A 291 27.74 -28.10 31.43
C ASN A 291 26.48 -28.97 31.19
N LYS A 292 25.28 -28.37 31.20
CA LYS A 292 24.02 -29.07 30.99
C LYS A 292 23.41 -28.63 29.67
N THR A 293 23.55 -29.44 28.63
CA THR A 293 22.58 -29.42 27.54
C THR A 293 21.24 -29.83 28.15
N SER A 294 20.24 -28.95 28.13
CA SER A 294 18.89 -29.29 28.57
C SER A 294 18.31 -30.35 27.63
N THR A 295 18.59 -31.62 27.92
CA THR A 295 17.83 -32.76 27.41
C THR A 295 16.52 -32.81 28.19
N ASP A 296 15.63 -31.86 27.92
CA ASP A 296 14.21 -32.08 28.18
C ASP A 296 13.53 -32.14 26.81
N GLN A 297 13.58 -33.34 26.23
CA GLN A 297 12.49 -33.76 25.37
C GLN A 297 11.29 -33.96 26.28
N GLU A 298 10.37 -32.99 26.28
CA GLU A 298 9.05 -33.17 26.88
C GLU A 298 8.45 -34.49 26.33
N LYS A 299 8.27 -35.45 27.24
CA LYS A 299 7.39 -36.58 27.00
C LYS A 299 5.97 -36.02 26.94
N ARG A 300 5.43 -36.00 25.71
CA ARG A 300 4.02 -36.09 25.29
C ARG A 300 2.96 -35.38 26.11
#